data_AF-A0A927NJY1-F1
#
_entry.id   AF-A0A927NJY1-F1
#
_cell.length_a   1.000
_cell.length_b   1.000
_cell.length_c   1.000
_cell.angle_alpha   90.00
_cell.angle_beta   90.00
_cell.angle_gamma   90.00
#
_symmetry.space_group_name_H-M   'P 1'
#
loop_
_entity.id
_entity.type
_entity.pdbx_description
1 polymer ?
#
loop_
_entity_poly.entity_id
_entity_poly.type
_entity_poly.pdbx_seq_one_letter_code
_entity_poly.pdbx_strand_id
1 'polypeptide(L)' 'EQIELVKRLEDKLLPEDINYYDIKGLRLEAQEKLDRIRPFNLGQAGRISGVNPADVSVLMVWLSQHQRSVGS' A
#
# COMPACT_ATOMS: atom_id res chain seq x y z
N GLU A 1 5.07 -10.18 18.25
CA GLU A 1 4.20 -10.36 17.06
C GLU A 1 3.78 -9.06 16.38
N GLN A 2 3.25 -8.04 17.06
CA GLN A 2 2.83 -6.78 16.40
C GLN A 2 4.01 -5.95 15.83
N ILE A 3 5.18 -5.99 16.48
CA ILE A 3 6.39 -5.26 16.06
C ILE A 3 6.99 -5.82 14.76
N GLU A 4 6.91 -7.13 14.54
CA GLU A 4 7.45 -7.77 13.34
C GLU A 4 6.61 -7.50 12.10
N LEU A 5 5.28 -7.43 12.27
CA LEU A 5 4.38 -7.04 11.19
C LEU A 5 4.67 -5.61 10.72
N VAL A 6 4.89 -4.69 11.65
CA VAL A 6 5.25 -3.29 11.32
C VAL A 6 6.57 -3.23 10.55
N LYS A 7 7.61 -3.97 10.99
CA LYS A 7 8.89 -4.03 10.26
C LYS A 7 8.71 -4.53 8.82
N ARG A 8 7.94 -5.61 8.61
CA ARG A 8 7.65 -6.14 7.27
C ARG A 8 6.90 -5.16 6.35
N LEU A 9 6.26 -4.12 6.90
CA LEU A 9 5.59 -3.09 6.10
C LEU A 9 6.52 -1.93 5.72
N GLU A 10 7.49 -1.62 6.57
CA GLU A 10 8.52 -0.61 6.27
C GLU A 10 9.42 -1.05 5.11
N ASP A 11 9.71 -2.36 4.99
CA ASP A 11 10.54 -2.91 3.92
C ASP A 11 9.80 -3.07 2.57
N LYS A 12 8.46 -2.92 2.55
CA LYS A 12 7.65 -3.11 1.34
C LYS A 12 7.46 -1.81 0.58
N LEU A 13 8.31 -1.62 -0.41
CA LEU A 13 8.27 -0.47 -1.32
C LEU A 13 7.00 -0.47 -2.18
N LEU A 14 6.47 0.73 -2.38
CA LEU A 14 5.40 1.01 -3.33
C LEU A 14 6.03 1.49 -4.65
N PRO A 15 5.57 0.99 -5.82
CA PRO A 15 6.01 1.50 -7.12
C PRO A 15 5.76 3.00 -7.26
N GLU A 16 6.72 3.73 -7.81
CA GLU A 16 6.61 5.19 -7.99
C GLU A 16 5.55 5.58 -9.03
N ASP A 17 5.16 4.67 -9.90
CA ASP A 17 4.17 4.82 -10.97
C ASP A 17 2.80 4.24 -10.63
N ILE A 18 2.60 3.81 -9.37
CA ILE A 18 1.33 3.26 -8.90
C ILE A 18 0.15 4.24 -9.17
N ASN A 19 -0.92 3.70 -9.74
CA ASN A 19 -2.20 4.39 -9.85
C ASN A 19 -3.16 3.86 -8.78
N TYR A 20 -3.29 4.58 -7.67
CA TYR A 20 -4.13 4.14 -6.54
C TYR A 20 -5.62 4.02 -6.90
N TYR A 21 -6.09 4.79 -7.89
CA TYR A 21 -7.48 4.75 -8.34
C TYR A 21 -7.85 3.44 -9.06
N ASP A 22 -6.86 2.72 -9.61
CA ASP A 22 -7.08 1.43 -10.28
C ASP A 22 -7.08 0.24 -9.30
N ILE A 23 -6.72 0.48 -8.03
CA ILE A 23 -6.64 -0.57 -7.02
C ILE A 23 -8.04 -0.89 -6.49
N LYS A 24 -8.62 -1.97 -7.01
CA LYS A 24 -9.90 -2.50 -6.56
C LYS A 24 -9.89 -2.82 -5.07
N GLY A 25 -10.93 -2.38 -4.38
CA GLY A 25 -11.10 -2.60 -2.94
C GLY A 25 -10.49 -1.51 -2.05
N LEU A 26 -9.71 -0.57 -2.59
CA LEU A 26 -9.39 0.64 -1.85
C LEU A 26 -10.61 1.56 -1.79
N ARG A 27 -10.85 2.11 -0.60
CA ARG A 27 -11.85 3.18 -0.44
C ARG A 27 -11.41 4.43 -1.18
N LEU A 28 -12.37 5.17 -1.74
CA LEU A 28 -12.10 6.43 -2.44
C LEU A 28 -11.24 7.40 -1.62
N GLU A 29 -11.58 7.59 -0.34
CA GLU A 29 -10.81 8.45 0.57
C GLU A 29 -9.35 7.98 0.72
N ALA A 30 -9.11 6.67 0.77
CA ALA A 30 -7.76 6.12 0.83
C ALA A 30 -7.03 6.36 -0.49
N GLN A 31 -7.68 6.15 -1.64
CA GLN A 31 -7.11 6.42 -2.95
C GLN A 31 -6.67 7.88 -3.09
N GLU A 32 -7.56 8.83 -2.76
CA GLU A 32 -7.28 10.27 -2.82
C GLU A 32 -6.10 10.67 -1.93
N LYS A 33 -6.04 10.11 -0.71
CA LYS A 33 -4.97 10.43 0.24
C LYS A 33 -3.64 9.82 -0.15
N LEU A 34 -3.65 8.56 -0.59
CA LEU A 34 -2.46 7.86 -1.07
C LEU A 34 -1.91 8.52 -2.33
N ASP A 35 -2.77 8.93 -3.27
CA ASP A 35 -2.34 9.61 -4.49
C ASP A 35 -1.80 11.01 -4.21
N ARG A 36 -2.38 11.73 -3.26
CA ARG A 36 -1.87 13.04 -2.84
C ARG A 36 -0.53 12.96 -2.11
N ILE A 37 -0.35 11.95 -1.24
CA ILE A 37 0.82 11.86 -0.35
C ILE A 37 1.97 11.08 -0.99
N ARG A 38 1.67 10.13 -1.89
CA ARG A 38 2.62 9.26 -2.57
C ARG A 38 3.61 8.60 -1.58
N PRO A 39 3.13 7.77 -0.62
CA PRO A 39 4.01 7.12 0.36
C PRO A 39 5.01 6.18 -0.33
N PHE A 40 6.24 6.12 0.19
CA PHE A 40 7.32 5.31 -0.38
C PHE A 40 7.16 3.81 -0.09
N ASN A 41 6.52 3.46 1.04
CA ASN A 41 6.32 2.09 1.46
C ASN A 41 4.97 1.91 2.17
N LEU A 42 4.59 0.65 2.42
CA LEU A 42 3.33 0.31 3.11
C LEU A 42 3.28 0.83 4.55
N GLY A 43 4.42 0.91 5.21
CA GLY A 43 4.51 1.44 6.57
C GLY A 43 4.10 2.91 6.65
N GLN A 44 4.56 3.74 5.71
CA GLN A 44 4.13 5.12 5.57
C GLN A 44 2.65 5.21 5.20
N ALA A 45 2.19 4.40 4.23
CA ALA A 45 0.79 4.37 3.83
C ALA A 45 -0.15 4.12 5.01
N GLY A 46 0.18 3.17 5.90
CA GLY A 46 -0.62 2.86 7.08
C GLY A 46 -0.64 3.93 8.17
N ARG A 47 0.23 4.94 8.12
CA ARG A 47 0.23 6.09 9.04
C ARG A 47 -0.54 7.29 8.51
N ILE A 48 -0.99 7.24 7.26
CA ILE A 48 -1.77 8.33 6.65
C ILE A 48 -3.15 8.36 7.31
N SER A 49 -3.52 9.52 7.86
CA SER A 49 -4.83 9.70 8.49
C SER A 49 -5.95 9.42 7.49
N GLY A 50 -6.85 8.47 7.79
CA GLY A 50 -7.95 8.02 6.93
C GLY A 50 -7.62 6.83 6.02
N VAL A 51 -6.36 6.39 5.98
CA VAL A 51 -5.98 5.07 5.48
C VAL A 51 -6.04 4.09 6.66
N ASN A 52 -6.95 3.11 6.58
CA ASN A 52 -7.20 2.17 7.67
C ASN A 52 -6.44 0.85 7.43
N PRO A 53 -6.34 -0.03 8.43
CA PRO A 53 -5.66 -1.33 8.28
C PRO A 53 -6.20 -2.20 7.14
N ALA A 54 -7.49 -2.09 6.81
CA ALA A 54 -8.10 -2.77 5.67
C ALA A 54 -7.53 -2.26 4.33
N ASP A 55 -7.35 -0.95 4.17
CA ASP A 55 -6.77 -0.35 2.96
C ASP A 55 -5.31 -0.81 2.77
N VAL A 56 -4.53 -0.87 3.85
CA VAL A 56 -3.16 -1.40 3.83
C VAL A 56 -3.13 -2.88 3.44
N SER A 57 -4.13 -3.67 3.89
CA SER A 57 -4.26 -5.08 3.50
C SER A 57 -4.55 -5.23 2.01
N VAL A 58 -5.38 -4.36 1.44
CA VAL A 58 -5.63 -4.30 -0.01
C VAL A 58 -4.33 -3.98 -0.78
N LEU A 59 -3.56 -2.97 -0.33
CA LEU A 59 -2.27 -2.64 -0.94
C LEU A 59 -1.28 -3.82 -0.88
N MET A 60 -1.24 -4.57 0.22
CA MET A 60 -0.40 -5.78 0.33
C MET A 60 -0.77 -6.84 -0.70
N VAL A 61 -2.07 -7.08 -0.90
CA VAL A 61 -2.58 -8.06 -1.88
C VAL A 61 -2.30 -7.58 -3.31
N TRP A 62 -2.47 -6.29 -3.58
CA TRP A 62 -2.15 -5.69 -4.88
C TRP A 62 -0.65 -5.83 -5.21
N LEU A 63 0.25 -5.46 -4.28
CA LEU A 63 1.69 -5.60 -4.45
C LEU A 63 2.11 -7.06 -4.71
N SER A 64 1.51 -8.01 -3.98
CA SER A 64 1.85 -9.44 -4.12
C SER A 64 1.40 -10.03 -5.48
N GLN A 65 0.49 -9.36 -6.19
CA GLN A 65 0.09 -9.73 -7.55
C GLN A 65 1.02 -9.06 -8.59
N HIS A 66 1.43 -7.81 -8.36
CA HIS A 66 2.27 -7.04 -9.29
C HIS A 66 3.78 -7.37 -9.18
N GLN A 67 4.24 -7.92 -8.06
CA GLN A 67 5.63 -8.40 -7.94
C GLN A 67 5.86 -9.75 -8.66
N ARG A 68 4.80 -10.52 -8.92
CA ARG A 68 4.90 -11.81 -9.63
C ARG A 68 5.15 -11.66 -11.14
N SER A 69 4.96 -10.48 -11.71
CA SER A 69 5.17 -10.22 -13.15
C SER A 69 6.59 -9.79 -13.51
N VAL A 70 7.48 -9.50 -12.56
CA VAL A 70 8.87 -9.07 -12.83
C VAL A 70 9.87 -10.25 -12.75
N GLY A 71 9.37 -11.49 -12.80
CA GLY A 71 10.16 -12.72 -12.69
C GLY A 71 9.90 -13.71 -13.83
N SER A 72 9.89 -13.26 -15.08
CA SER A 72 9.91 -14.11 -16.28
C SER A 72 10.79 -13.49 -17.36
#